data_AF-A0A4Z0PBC7-F1
#
_entry.id   AF-A0A4Z0PBC7-F1
#
_cell.length_a   1.000
_cell.length_b   1.000
_cell.length_c   1.000
_cell.angle_alpha   90.00
_cell.angle_beta   90.00
_cell.angle_gamma   90.00
#
_symmetry.space_group_name_H-M   'P 1'
#
loop_
_entity.id
_entity.type
_entity.pdbx_description
1 polymer ?
#
loop_
_entity_poly.entity_id
_entity_poly.type
_entity_poly.pdbx_seq_one_letter_code
_entity_poly.pdbx_strand_id
1 'polypeptide(L)'
;MVLFSIAAGFRRTCALGLLLCAGVFDTSQAIVPAGTPQAPTPHIRVRAVAPDVFVHTSYRYQPGTAAPIPANGLIVKTTKGAILLDTGWDSDQTLQLLRWVADSLHQRVRMVIVTHAHEDRMGGMAVLRANNIKVVSSQLTADRATAIKEDAPTPAIKPFTVIESGKTRLELFYPGPGHTPDNLVAWLPKQRVLFGGCLIKEMAADTPGNIIDADLKKWPSAVKTVADRYPRARVVVPGHGNWGGPELLPHTLDVLRRPGQLPQTALGK
;
A
#
# COMPACT_ATOMS: atom_id res chain seq x y z
N MET A 1 -30.34 -59.04 -24.55
CA MET A 1 -31.13 -59.01 -23.28
C MET A 1 -31.85 -57.67 -23.26
N VAL A 2 -33.08 -57.50 -23.79
CA VAL A 2 -34.37 -58.13 -23.44
C VAL A 2 -34.43 -58.41 -21.94
N LEU A 3 -35.35 -57.88 -21.14
CA LEU A 3 -36.76 -57.56 -21.34
C LEU A 3 -37.17 -56.42 -20.41
N PHE A 4 -38.24 -55.67 -20.72
CA PHE A 4 -39.26 -55.42 -19.72
C PHE A 4 -40.65 -55.48 -20.37
N SER A 5 -41.50 -56.27 -19.73
CA SER A 5 -42.80 -56.76 -20.18
C SER A 5 -43.92 -55.80 -19.83
N ILE A 6 -44.99 -55.86 -20.63
CA ILE A 6 -46.25 -55.11 -20.55
C ILE A 6 -47.26 -55.85 -19.63
N ALA A 7 -48.29 -55.11 -19.23
CA ALA A 7 -49.63 -55.51 -18.73
C ALA A 7 -49.76 -55.69 -17.20
N ALA A 8 -50.88 -55.41 -16.54
CA ALA A 8 -52.15 -54.72 -16.82
C ALA A 8 -52.79 -54.42 -15.44
N GLY A 9 -53.74 -53.48 -15.40
CA GLY A 9 -54.23 -52.91 -14.14
C GLY A 9 -55.20 -53.76 -13.34
N PHE A 10 -55.70 -53.20 -12.23
CA PHE A 10 -57.05 -53.41 -11.73
C PHE A 10 -57.45 -52.30 -10.75
N ARG A 11 -58.73 -51.95 -10.79
CA ARG A 11 -59.42 -50.89 -10.04
C ARG A 11 -59.60 -51.26 -8.55
N ARG A 12 -59.64 -50.26 -7.66
CA ARG A 12 -60.81 -49.86 -6.81
C ARG A 12 -60.42 -49.29 -5.42
N THR A 13 -60.92 -48.07 -5.20
CA THR A 13 -61.58 -47.53 -3.99
C THR A 13 -60.86 -47.42 -2.64
N CYS A 14 -60.95 -46.19 -2.11
CA CYS A 14 -61.22 -45.80 -0.72
C CYS A 14 -60.19 -46.19 0.36
N ALA A 15 -59.53 -45.17 0.91
CA ALA A 15 -59.89 -44.66 2.23
C ALA A 15 -59.11 -43.38 2.54
N LEU A 16 -59.86 -42.40 3.03
CA LEU A 16 -59.42 -41.12 3.53
C LEU A 16 -58.57 -41.35 4.80
N GLY A 17 -57.30 -40.97 4.77
CA GLY A 17 -56.41 -41.02 5.93
C GLY A 17 -55.68 -39.68 6.04
N LEU A 18 -56.26 -38.76 6.81
CA LEU A 18 -55.71 -37.45 7.12
C LEU A 18 -54.49 -37.62 8.05
N LEU A 19 -53.27 -37.63 7.52
CA LEU A 19 -52.05 -37.46 8.32
C LEU A 19 -51.62 -35.99 8.25
N LEU A 20 -51.91 -35.25 9.31
CA LEU A 20 -51.32 -33.93 9.59
C LEU A 20 -49.83 -34.12 9.94
N CYS A 21 -48.95 -33.99 8.95
CA CYS A 21 -47.55 -33.70 9.21
C CYS A 21 -47.43 -32.24 9.64
N ALA A 22 -47.37 -31.99 10.95
CA ALA A 22 -46.97 -30.69 11.49
C ALA A 22 -45.48 -30.48 11.19
N GLY A 23 -45.17 -29.87 10.04
CA GLY A 23 -43.86 -29.33 9.76
C GLY A 23 -43.63 -28.10 10.62
N VAL A 24 -42.82 -28.23 11.67
CA VAL A 24 -42.28 -27.07 12.39
C VAL A 24 -41.15 -26.52 11.52
N PHE A 25 -41.46 -25.54 10.67
CA PHE A 25 -40.44 -24.72 10.06
C PHE A 25 -39.93 -23.77 11.14
N ASP A 26 -38.79 -24.09 11.73
CA ASP A 26 -38.04 -23.17 12.58
C ASP A 26 -37.50 -22.04 11.69
N THR A 27 -38.21 -20.91 11.68
CA THR A 27 -37.84 -19.70 10.93
C THR A 27 -36.95 -18.76 11.74
N SER A 28 -36.14 -19.28 12.66
CA SER A 28 -35.11 -18.47 13.34
C SER A 28 -33.84 -18.35 12.49
N GLN A 29 -33.92 -17.65 11.35
CA GLN A 29 -32.70 -17.06 10.80
C GLN A 29 -32.26 -15.95 11.74
N ALA A 30 -31.18 -16.20 12.48
CA ALA A 30 -30.52 -15.18 13.28
C ALA A 30 -30.18 -14.00 12.37
N ILE A 31 -30.81 -12.86 12.62
CA ILE A 31 -30.43 -11.58 12.03
C ILE A 31 -29.02 -11.30 12.56
N VAL A 32 -28.01 -11.51 11.71
CA VAL A 32 -26.66 -11.07 11.99
C VAL A 32 -26.73 -9.55 12.09
N PRO A 33 -26.40 -8.93 13.23
CA PRO A 33 -26.45 -7.48 13.34
C PRO A 33 -25.54 -6.90 12.26
N ALA A 34 -26.07 -5.98 11.46
CA ALA A 34 -25.27 -5.20 10.53
C ALA A 34 -24.11 -4.60 11.33
N GLY A 35 -22.88 -4.93 10.93
CA GLY A 35 -21.69 -4.36 11.55
C GLY A 35 -21.82 -2.84 11.59
N THR A 36 -21.28 -2.24 12.64
CA THR A 36 -21.18 -0.78 12.76
C THR A 36 -20.76 -0.16 11.42
N PRO A 37 -21.44 0.89 10.92
CA PRO A 37 -21.05 1.55 9.69
C PRO A 37 -19.58 1.92 9.78
N GLN A 38 -18.75 1.30 8.95
CA GLN A 38 -17.36 1.68 8.82
C GLN A 38 -17.35 3.13 8.36
N ALA A 39 -16.71 4.01 9.13
CA ALA A 39 -16.59 5.42 8.77
C ALA A 39 -16.11 5.50 7.31
N PRO A 40 -16.71 6.38 6.47
CA PRO A 40 -16.36 6.46 5.06
C PRO A 40 -14.86 6.63 4.91
N THR A 41 -14.24 5.81 4.07
CA THR A 41 -12.82 5.88 3.77
C THR A 41 -12.54 7.28 3.21
N PRO A 42 -11.71 8.11 3.88
CA PRO A 42 -11.45 9.46 3.45
C PRO A 42 -10.77 9.42 2.09
N HIS A 43 -11.15 10.39 1.27
CA HIS A 43 -10.53 10.58 -0.03
C HIS A 43 -9.02 10.82 0.13
N ILE A 44 -8.26 10.23 -0.80
CA ILE A 44 -6.84 10.55 -0.94
C ILE A 44 -6.65 12.06 -1.08
N ARG A 45 -5.51 12.56 -0.62
CA ARG A 45 -5.08 13.94 -0.90
C ARG A 45 -3.92 13.94 -1.86
N VAL A 46 -3.95 14.82 -2.86
CA VAL A 46 -2.82 15.01 -3.79
C VAL A 46 -2.41 16.47 -3.78
N ARG A 47 -1.14 16.74 -3.53
CA ARG A 47 -0.57 18.09 -3.44
C ARG A 47 0.70 18.19 -4.27
N ALA A 48 0.80 19.23 -5.08
CA ALA A 48 2.05 19.52 -5.79
C ALA A 48 3.16 19.87 -4.78
N VAL A 49 4.33 19.28 -4.98
CA VAL A 49 5.53 19.53 -4.16
C VAL A 49 6.66 20.17 -4.95
N ALA A 50 6.70 19.93 -6.26
CA ALA A 50 7.58 20.58 -7.21
C ALA A 50 6.94 20.49 -8.62
N PRO A 51 7.47 21.20 -9.64
CA PRO A 51 7.00 21.05 -11.01
C PRO A 51 7.02 19.57 -11.44
N ASP A 52 5.86 19.10 -11.91
CA ASP A 52 5.61 17.72 -12.36
C ASP A 52 5.71 16.64 -11.27
N VAL A 53 5.74 17.02 -9.99
CA VAL A 53 5.85 16.08 -8.85
C VAL A 53 4.79 16.41 -7.81
N PHE A 54 4.00 15.40 -7.44
CA PHE A 54 2.93 15.52 -6.47
C PHE A 54 3.12 14.48 -5.37
N VAL A 55 2.86 14.85 -4.13
CA VAL A 55 2.71 13.90 -3.03
C VAL A 55 1.26 13.46 -3.01
N HIS A 56 1.04 12.14 -3.04
CA HIS A 56 -0.26 11.57 -2.73
C HIS A 56 -0.25 11.06 -1.30
N THR A 57 -1.34 11.27 -0.57
CA THR A 57 -1.52 10.82 0.81
C THR A 57 -2.81 10.01 0.90
N SER A 58 -2.67 8.76 1.33
CA SER A 58 -3.77 7.84 1.64
C SER A 58 -3.87 7.61 3.15
N TYR A 59 -4.95 7.00 3.62
CA TYR A 59 -5.28 6.89 5.03
C TYR A 59 -5.70 5.48 5.42
N ARG A 60 -5.23 5.02 6.59
CA ARG A 60 -5.76 3.82 7.24
C ARG A 60 -6.34 4.16 8.61
N TYR A 61 -7.54 3.67 8.88
CA TYR A 61 -8.15 3.72 10.21
C TYR A 61 -7.83 2.46 10.96
N GLN A 62 -7.35 2.62 12.19
CA GLN A 62 -7.25 1.51 13.13
C GLN A 62 -8.44 1.58 14.08
N PRO A 63 -9.10 0.45 14.38
CA PRO A 63 -10.15 0.43 15.39
C PRO A 63 -9.66 1.06 16.70
N GLY A 64 -10.40 2.04 17.22
CA GLY A 64 -10.06 2.72 18.47
C GLY A 64 -9.11 3.91 18.35
N THR A 65 -8.66 4.30 17.15
CA THR A 65 -7.89 5.56 16.95
C THR A 65 -8.78 6.71 16.50
N ALA A 66 -8.55 7.91 17.04
CA ALA A 66 -9.32 9.11 16.70
C ALA A 66 -8.93 9.70 15.33
N ALA A 67 -7.68 9.51 14.91
CA ALA A 67 -7.15 9.98 13.63
C ALA A 67 -6.66 8.79 12.79
N PRO A 68 -6.78 8.87 11.46
CA PRO A 68 -6.18 7.88 10.58
C PRO A 68 -4.66 8.03 10.50
N ILE A 69 -3.99 6.95 10.10
CA ILE A 69 -2.56 6.92 9.80
C ILE A 69 -2.37 7.35 8.34
N PRO A 70 -1.76 8.52 8.07
CA PRO A 70 -1.48 8.95 6.70
C PRO A 70 -0.27 8.19 6.13
N ALA A 71 -0.33 7.78 4.87
CA ALA A 71 0.82 7.26 4.12
C ALA A 71 1.02 8.06 2.85
N ASN A 72 2.25 8.51 2.62
CA ASN A 72 2.64 9.28 1.45
C ASN A 72 3.26 8.38 0.39
N GLY A 73 2.98 8.68 -0.88
CA GLY A 73 3.81 8.31 -2.02
C GLY A 73 3.92 9.47 -3.01
N LEU A 74 4.50 9.22 -4.19
CA LEU A 74 4.65 10.26 -5.21
C LEU A 74 3.92 9.92 -6.51
N ILE A 75 3.38 10.94 -7.15
CA ILE A 75 3.00 10.93 -8.56
C ILE A 75 4.01 11.80 -9.31
N VAL A 76 4.69 11.23 -10.30
CA VAL A 76 5.65 11.93 -11.15
C VAL A 76 5.08 12.00 -12.56
N LYS A 77 4.70 13.20 -12.99
CA LYS A 77 4.24 13.47 -14.35
C LYS A 77 5.45 13.43 -15.31
N THR A 78 5.30 12.75 -16.44
CA THR A 78 6.34 12.71 -17.49
C THR A 78 5.69 12.87 -18.87
N THR A 79 6.50 13.01 -19.92
CA THR A 79 5.97 13.06 -21.30
C THR A 79 5.56 11.69 -21.85
N LYS A 80 5.82 10.59 -21.13
CA LYS A 80 5.44 9.22 -21.53
C LYS A 80 4.28 8.63 -20.70
N GLY A 81 3.76 9.41 -19.75
CA GLY A 81 2.74 9.01 -18.78
C GLY A 81 3.31 9.00 -17.37
N ALA A 82 2.42 8.95 -16.37
CA ALA A 82 2.82 9.12 -14.98
C ALA A 82 3.55 7.88 -14.44
N ILE A 83 4.49 8.13 -13.53
CA ILE A 83 5.09 7.11 -12.67
C ILE A 83 4.54 7.33 -11.27
N LEU A 84 4.08 6.26 -10.63
CA LEU A 84 3.65 6.27 -9.24
C LEU A 84 4.74 5.64 -8.37
N LEU A 85 5.08 6.25 -7.25
CA LEU A 85 5.88 5.65 -6.19
C LEU A 85 4.95 5.37 -5.02
N ASP A 86 4.92 4.11 -4.61
CA ASP A 86 3.99 3.51 -3.63
C ASP A 86 2.50 3.66 -3.98
N THR A 87 1.70 2.71 -3.52
CA THR A 87 0.24 2.69 -3.72
C THR A 87 -0.51 3.43 -2.61
N GLY A 88 -1.84 3.45 -2.67
CA GLY A 88 -2.64 3.76 -1.49
C GLY A 88 -2.67 2.57 -0.52
N TRP A 89 -3.12 2.79 0.71
CA TRP A 89 -3.28 1.73 1.72
C TRP A 89 -4.15 0.55 1.27
N ASP A 90 -5.01 0.74 0.27
CA ASP A 90 -5.90 -0.29 -0.24
C ASP A 90 -6.19 -0.10 -1.75
N SER A 91 -6.99 -1.02 -2.27
CA SER A 91 -7.45 -1.03 -3.66
C SER A 91 -8.32 0.18 -4.03
N ASP A 92 -9.22 0.64 -3.14
CA ASP A 92 -10.10 1.78 -3.43
C ASP A 92 -9.28 3.07 -3.52
N GLN A 93 -8.42 3.34 -2.54
CA GLN A 93 -7.55 4.51 -2.55
C GLN A 93 -6.56 4.48 -3.72
N THR A 94 -6.06 3.29 -4.10
CA THR A 94 -5.23 3.16 -5.31
C THR A 94 -6.03 3.44 -6.58
N LEU A 95 -7.29 3.01 -6.66
CA LEU A 95 -8.16 3.36 -7.78
C LEU A 95 -8.44 4.87 -7.84
N GLN A 96 -8.63 5.53 -6.68
CA GLN A 96 -8.73 6.98 -6.61
C GLN A 96 -7.46 7.67 -7.14
N LEU A 97 -6.26 7.13 -6.86
CA LEU A 97 -5.01 7.65 -7.42
C LEU A 97 -4.97 7.55 -8.95
N LEU A 98 -5.35 6.39 -9.49
CA LEU A 98 -5.40 6.18 -10.95
C LEU A 98 -6.37 7.16 -11.63
N ARG A 99 -7.55 7.37 -11.03
CA ARG A 99 -8.55 8.35 -11.49
C ARG A 99 -8.01 9.77 -11.42
N TRP A 100 -7.40 10.16 -10.30
CA TRP A 100 -6.82 11.49 -10.14
C TRP A 100 -5.77 11.78 -11.22
N VAL A 101 -4.90 10.81 -11.53
CA VAL A 101 -3.91 10.95 -12.61
C VAL A 101 -4.59 11.10 -13.98
N ALA A 102 -5.64 10.34 -14.25
CA ALA A 102 -6.41 10.44 -15.49
C ALA A 102 -7.11 11.80 -15.64
N ASP A 103 -7.78 12.26 -14.57
CA ASP A 103 -8.64 13.43 -14.63
C ASP A 103 -7.84 14.72 -14.53
N SER A 104 -6.83 14.77 -13.65
CA SER A 104 -6.07 16.00 -13.35
C SER A 104 -4.85 16.18 -14.24
N LEU A 105 -4.20 15.09 -14.64
CA LEU A 105 -3.00 15.15 -15.48
C LEU A 105 -3.28 14.80 -16.94
N HIS A 106 -4.48 14.29 -17.25
CA HIS A 106 -4.82 13.73 -18.57
C HIS A 106 -3.82 12.65 -19.01
N GLN A 107 -3.38 11.82 -18.06
CA GLN A 107 -2.38 10.78 -18.26
C GLN A 107 -2.83 9.43 -17.72
N ARG A 108 -2.17 8.37 -18.19
CA ARG A 108 -2.25 7.05 -17.55
C ARG A 108 -1.00 6.82 -16.73
N VAL A 109 -1.15 6.10 -15.61
CA VAL A 109 -0.01 5.53 -14.88
C VAL A 109 0.60 4.42 -15.74
N ARG A 110 1.89 4.51 -16.03
CA ARG A 110 2.63 3.52 -16.86
C ARG A 110 3.42 2.54 -16.02
N MET A 111 3.83 2.97 -14.84
CA MET A 111 4.68 2.20 -13.94
C MET A 111 4.38 2.60 -12.51
N VAL A 112 4.32 1.60 -11.63
CA VAL A 112 4.34 1.78 -10.18
C VAL A 112 5.63 1.19 -9.64
N ILE A 113 6.28 1.93 -8.76
CA ILE A 113 7.49 1.50 -8.05
C ILE A 113 7.11 1.33 -6.58
N VAL A 114 7.28 0.14 -6.03
CA VAL A 114 7.07 -0.15 -4.61
C VAL A 114 8.41 -0.01 -3.88
N THR A 115 8.44 0.80 -2.83
CA THR A 115 9.68 1.07 -2.08
C THR A 115 10.04 0.01 -1.05
N HIS A 116 9.06 -0.68 -0.47
CA HIS A 116 9.26 -1.83 0.42
C HIS A 116 7.98 -2.65 0.59
N ALA A 117 8.10 -3.86 1.13
CA ALA A 117 7.02 -4.83 1.26
C ALA A 117 6.11 -4.62 2.48
N HIS A 118 5.61 -3.39 2.69
CA HIS A 118 4.55 -3.10 3.67
C HIS A 118 3.23 -2.71 2.97
N GLU A 119 2.12 -2.86 3.70
CA GLU A 119 0.75 -2.67 3.19
C GLU A 119 0.50 -1.23 2.71
N ASP A 120 1.06 -0.22 3.37
CA ASP A 120 1.01 1.18 2.97
C ASP A 120 1.77 1.50 1.67
N ARG A 121 2.50 0.50 1.13
CA ARG A 121 3.21 0.59 -0.15
C ARG A 121 2.58 -0.30 -1.21
N MET A 122 1.99 -1.43 -0.80
CA MET A 122 1.47 -2.49 -1.68
C MET A 122 -0.05 -2.73 -1.59
N GLY A 123 -0.79 -1.99 -0.77
CA GLY A 123 -2.24 -2.22 -0.58
C GLY A 123 -3.07 -2.15 -1.86
N GLY A 124 -2.54 -1.47 -2.90
CA GLY A 124 -3.15 -1.35 -4.21
C GLY A 124 -2.88 -2.47 -5.23
N MET A 125 -2.10 -3.51 -4.91
CA MET A 125 -1.57 -4.46 -5.91
C MET A 125 -2.67 -5.12 -6.77
N ALA A 126 -3.79 -5.52 -6.16
CA ALA A 126 -4.90 -6.14 -6.88
C ALA A 126 -5.49 -5.23 -7.97
N VAL A 127 -5.67 -3.94 -7.69
CA VAL A 127 -6.17 -2.95 -8.66
C VAL A 127 -5.15 -2.69 -9.77
N LEU A 128 -3.86 -2.64 -9.43
CA LEU A 128 -2.81 -2.45 -10.44
C LEU A 128 -2.76 -3.64 -11.41
N ARG A 129 -2.86 -4.87 -10.90
CA ARG A 129 -2.94 -6.10 -11.71
C ARG A 129 -4.19 -6.08 -12.59
N ALA A 130 -5.35 -5.77 -12.04
CA ALA A 130 -6.61 -5.71 -12.79
C ALA A 130 -6.57 -4.67 -13.94
N ASN A 131 -5.76 -3.63 -13.81
CA ASN A 131 -5.56 -2.58 -14.82
C ASN A 131 -4.33 -2.80 -15.71
N ASN A 132 -3.67 -3.96 -15.63
CA ASN A 132 -2.45 -4.30 -16.39
C ASN A 132 -1.33 -3.25 -16.24
N ILE A 133 -1.19 -2.68 -15.04
CA ILE A 133 -0.16 -1.69 -14.75
C ILE A 133 1.12 -2.41 -14.35
N LYS A 134 2.24 -2.02 -14.97
CA LYS A 134 3.56 -2.56 -14.62
C LYS A 134 3.95 -2.12 -13.21
N VAL A 135 4.16 -3.09 -12.31
CA VAL A 135 4.66 -2.84 -10.95
C VAL A 135 6.07 -3.42 -10.81
N VAL A 136 7.00 -2.60 -10.34
CA VAL A 136 8.40 -2.98 -10.14
C VAL A 136 8.89 -2.68 -8.73
N SER A 137 9.87 -3.45 -8.29
CA SER A 137 10.53 -3.25 -6.99
C SER A 137 11.96 -3.77 -7.01
N SER A 138 12.63 -3.70 -5.86
CA SER A 138 13.85 -4.48 -5.62
C SER A 138 13.54 -5.99 -5.57
N GLN A 139 14.57 -6.82 -5.78
CA GLN A 139 14.45 -8.27 -5.54
C GLN A 139 14.02 -8.57 -4.11
N LEU A 140 14.60 -7.89 -3.13
CA LEU A 140 14.30 -8.13 -1.71
C LEU A 140 12.84 -7.80 -1.36
N THR A 141 12.27 -6.76 -1.96
CA THR A 141 10.85 -6.43 -1.83
C THR A 141 9.95 -7.50 -2.46
N ALA A 142 10.31 -8.01 -3.65
CA ALA A 142 9.55 -9.07 -4.29
C ALA A 142 9.57 -10.39 -3.48
N ASP A 143 10.73 -10.74 -2.92
CA ASP A 143 10.90 -11.91 -2.06
C ASP A 143 10.06 -11.77 -0.78
N ARG A 144 10.09 -10.59 -0.15
CA ARG A 144 9.29 -10.31 1.05
C ARG A 144 7.79 -10.32 0.77
N ALA A 145 7.34 -9.74 -0.35
CA ALA A 145 5.94 -9.80 -0.77
C ALA A 145 5.47 -11.26 -0.94
N THR A 146 6.30 -12.10 -1.57
CA THR A 146 6.03 -13.54 -1.70
C THR A 146 5.93 -14.23 -0.33
N ALA A 147 6.85 -13.90 0.60
CA ALA A 147 6.86 -14.49 1.93
C ALA A 147 5.61 -14.16 2.76
N ILE A 148 5.00 -12.98 2.55
CA ILE A 148 3.74 -12.58 3.18
C ILE A 148 2.49 -12.97 2.35
N LYS A 149 2.66 -13.77 1.30
CA LYS A 149 1.60 -14.27 0.40
C LYS A 149 0.83 -13.17 -0.35
N GLU A 150 1.49 -12.06 -0.63
CA GLU A 150 0.98 -10.98 -1.48
C GLU A 150 1.41 -11.16 -2.94
N ASP A 151 0.70 -10.50 -3.85
CA ASP A 151 1.08 -10.43 -5.28
C ASP A 151 2.46 -9.76 -5.41
N ALA A 152 3.48 -10.53 -5.82
CA ALA A 152 4.84 -10.03 -5.87
C ALA A 152 5.07 -9.04 -7.05
N PRO A 153 5.61 -7.84 -6.79
CA PRO A 153 6.06 -6.93 -7.85
C PRO A 153 7.21 -7.53 -8.66
N THR A 154 7.37 -7.08 -9.92
CA THR A 154 8.47 -7.56 -10.77
C THR A 154 9.82 -7.05 -10.24
N PRO A 155 10.81 -7.93 -9.96
CA PRO A 155 12.11 -7.52 -9.41
C PRO A 155 13.00 -6.91 -10.50
N ALA A 156 12.81 -5.63 -10.79
CA ALA A 156 13.52 -4.92 -11.86
C ALA A 156 14.46 -3.81 -11.34
N ILE A 157 14.42 -3.51 -10.04
CA ILE A 157 15.22 -2.45 -9.43
C ILE A 157 16.47 -3.06 -8.77
N LYS A 158 17.64 -2.69 -9.30
CA LYS A 158 18.97 -2.98 -8.71
C LYS A 158 19.27 -1.97 -7.59
N PRO A 159 20.30 -2.20 -6.74
CA PRO A 159 20.64 -1.30 -5.64
C PRO A 159 20.81 0.18 -6.04
N PHE A 160 21.20 0.44 -7.29
CA PHE A 160 21.02 1.73 -7.93
C PHE A 160 20.40 1.52 -9.32
N THR A 161 19.32 2.24 -9.61
CA THR A 161 18.63 2.18 -10.90
C THR A 161 18.22 3.59 -11.31
N VAL A 162 18.36 3.91 -12.60
CA VAL A 162 17.83 5.15 -13.17
C VAL A 162 16.69 4.80 -14.11
N ILE A 163 15.54 5.42 -13.89
CA ILE A 163 14.39 5.35 -14.77
C ILE A 163 14.32 6.66 -15.54
N GLU A 164 14.52 6.56 -16.86
CA GLU A 164 14.36 7.66 -17.80
C GLU A 164 12.97 7.54 -18.47
N SER A 165 12.12 8.55 -18.29
CA SER A 165 10.77 8.60 -18.85
C SER A 165 10.55 9.95 -19.51
N GLY A 166 10.82 10.01 -20.82
CA GLY A 166 10.85 11.27 -21.55
C GLY A 166 12.05 12.13 -21.12
N LYS A 167 11.77 13.33 -20.58
CA LYS A 167 12.80 14.23 -20.02
C LYS A 167 12.95 14.08 -18.49
N THR A 168 12.22 13.14 -17.90
CA THR A 168 12.23 12.92 -16.45
C THR A 168 13.22 11.81 -16.12
N ARG A 169 14.21 12.16 -15.30
CA ARG A 169 15.15 11.24 -14.68
C ARG A 169 14.73 10.98 -13.24
N LEU A 170 14.46 9.72 -12.90
CA LEU A 170 14.16 9.27 -11.55
C LEU A 170 15.22 8.26 -11.12
N GLU A 171 15.93 8.56 -10.04
CA GLU A 171 16.93 7.65 -9.48
C GLU A 171 16.31 6.87 -8.32
N LEU A 172 16.48 5.56 -8.30
CA LEU A 172 16.13 4.67 -7.19
C LEU A 172 17.41 4.16 -6.56
N PHE A 173 17.46 4.17 -5.24
CA PHE A 173 18.65 3.78 -4.50
C PHE A 173 18.28 3.00 -3.24
N TYR A 174 19.02 1.91 -3.02
CA TYR A 174 19.00 1.13 -1.80
C TYR A 174 20.14 1.60 -0.89
N PRO A 175 19.84 2.36 0.18
CA PRO A 175 20.88 2.88 1.08
C PRO A 175 21.36 1.87 2.13
N GLY A 176 20.84 0.64 2.08
CA GLY A 176 20.96 -0.34 3.16
C GLY A 176 19.68 -0.44 3.99
N PRO A 177 19.64 -1.41 4.92
CA PRO A 177 18.45 -1.68 5.73
C PRO A 177 18.22 -0.55 6.75
N GLY A 178 16.95 -0.26 7.00
CA GLY A 178 16.53 0.77 7.95
C GLY A 178 15.16 0.48 8.53
N HIS A 179 14.12 1.17 8.06
CA HIS A 179 12.72 0.92 8.46
C HIS A 179 12.30 -0.51 8.14
N THR A 180 12.75 -1.00 7.00
CA THR A 180 12.71 -2.42 6.63
C THR A 180 14.05 -2.84 6.05
N PRO A 181 14.30 -4.15 5.88
CA PRO A 181 15.50 -4.61 5.21
C PRO A 181 15.55 -4.20 3.72
N ASP A 182 14.41 -3.84 3.13
CA ASP A 182 14.22 -3.67 1.68
C ASP A 182 13.87 -2.26 1.22
N ASN A 183 13.85 -1.27 2.13
CA ASN A 183 13.49 0.10 1.81
C ASN A 183 14.31 0.71 0.66
N LEU A 184 13.63 1.35 -0.28
CA LEU A 184 14.25 2.19 -1.31
C LEU A 184 13.96 3.66 -1.04
N VAL A 185 14.89 4.52 -1.48
CA VAL A 185 14.64 5.95 -1.65
C VAL A 185 14.62 6.31 -3.13
N ALA A 186 13.98 7.43 -3.45
CA ALA A 186 13.94 7.94 -4.82
C ALA A 186 14.35 9.40 -4.92
N TRP A 187 15.10 9.75 -5.96
CA TRP A 187 15.65 11.09 -6.16
C TRP A 187 15.30 11.64 -7.55
N LEU A 188 14.76 12.86 -7.57
CA LEU A 188 14.41 13.62 -8.76
C LEU A 188 15.39 14.80 -8.88
N PRO A 189 16.53 14.67 -9.59
CA PRO A 189 17.60 15.65 -9.57
C PRO A 189 17.21 17.03 -10.09
N LYS A 190 16.33 17.10 -11.11
CA LYS A 190 15.86 18.36 -11.68
C LYS A 190 15.01 19.14 -10.68
N GLN A 191 14.12 18.47 -9.96
CA GLN A 191 13.23 19.06 -8.97
C GLN A 191 13.90 19.22 -7.59
N ARG A 192 15.01 18.53 -7.37
CA ARG A 192 15.69 18.42 -6.07
C ARG A 192 14.78 17.86 -4.97
N VAL A 193 13.94 16.89 -5.35
CA VAL A 193 13.00 16.19 -4.45
C VAL A 193 13.56 14.80 -4.14
N LEU A 194 13.71 14.51 -2.86
CA LEU A 194 14.03 13.20 -2.32
C LEU A 194 12.76 12.60 -1.71
N PHE A 195 12.33 11.45 -2.21
CA PHE A 195 11.38 10.60 -1.52
C PHE A 195 12.14 9.65 -0.61
N GLY A 196 12.08 9.91 0.69
CA GLY A 196 12.73 9.10 1.70
C GLY A 196 11.94 7.86 2.09
N GLY A 197 10.64 7.80 1.76
CA GLY A 197 9.76 6.73 2.20
C GLY A 197 9.78 6.58 3.74
N CYS A 198 9.44 5.40 4.24
CA CYS A 198 9.35 5.14 5.68
C CYS A 198 10.72 5.17 6.41
N LEU A 199 11.83 5.19 5.65
CA LEU A 199 13.19 5.38 6.18
C LEU A 199 13.36 6.75 6.83
N ILE A 200 12.68 7.79 6.34
CA ILE A 200 12.78 9.16 6.86
C ILE A 200 11.50 9.51 7.61
N LYS A 201 11.63 10.16 8.77
CA LYS A 201 10.53 10.61 9.60
C LYS A 201 10.24 12.10 9.41
N GLU A 202 8.96 12.47 9.52
CA GLU A 202 8.55 13.87 9.53
C GLU A 202 9.05 14.59 10.78
N MET A 203 9.08 15.93 10.76
CA MET A 203 9.61 16.74 11.87
C MET A 203 8.83 16.59 13.19
N ALA A 204 7.52 16.30 13.11
CA ALA A 204 6.68 16.11 14.29
C ALA A 204 6.79 14.69 14.89
N ALA A 205 7.57 13.79 14.27
CA ALA A 205 7.70 12.43 14.76
C ALA A 205 8.63 12.39 15.98
N ASP A 206 8.12 11.85 17.09
CA ASP A 206 8.91 11.65 18.30
C ASP A 206 9.43 10.22 18.48
N THR A 207 8.95 9.29 17.65
CA THR A 207 9.29 7.86 17.68
C THR A 207 9.57 7.34 16.27
N PRO A 208 10.32 6.22 16.12
CA PRO A 208 10.52 5.59 14.81
C PRO A 208 9.24 4.93 14.23
N GLY A 209 8.13 4.93 14.97
CA GLY A 209 6.89 4.26 14.59
C GLY A 209 7.00 2.74 14.67
N ASN A 210 6.39 2.04 13.70
CA ASN A 210 6.47 0.59 13.62
C ASN A 210 7.90 0.13 13.28
N ILE A 211 8.50 -0.63 14.20
CA ILE A 211 9.87 -1.14 14.11
C ILE A 211 9.94 -2.66 13.98
N ILE A 212 8.81 -3.34 13.69
CA ILE A 212 8.74 -4.81 13.67
C ILE A 212 9.74 -5.46 12.71
N ASP A 213 10.02 -4.79 11.59
CA ASP A 213 10.96 -5.23 10.55
C ASP A 213 12.24 -4.39 10.51
N ALA A 214 12.41 -3.44 11.44
CA ALA A 214 13.48 -2.46 11.36
C ALA A 214 14.83 -3.05 11.75
N ASP A 215 15.89 -2.67 11.04
CA ASP A 215 17.27 -2.88 11.48
C ASP A 215 17.73 -1.61 12.21
N LEU A 216 17.36 -1.46 13.49
CA LEU A 216 17.69 -0.27 14.30
C LEU A 216 19.19 0.01 14.40
N LYS A 217 20.03 -1.04 14.26
CA LYS A 217 21.49 -0.88 14.29
C LYS A 217 22.01 -0.24 13.00
N LYS A 218 21.44 -0.60 11.84
CA LYS A 218 21.90 -0.12 10.53
C LYS A 218 21.13 1.09 10.00
N TRP A 219 19.92 1.34 10.49
CA TRP A 219 19.09 2.46 10.06
C TRP A 219 19.82 3.81 10.11
N PRO A 220 20.56 4.18 11.18
CA PRO A 220 21.31 5.43 11.19
C PRO A 220 22.35 5.52 10.06
N SER A 221 22.99 4.41 9.68
CA SER A 221 23.95 4.36 8.57
C SER A 221 23.27 4.54 7.22
N ALA A 222 22.09 3.95 7.03
CA ALA A 222 21.31 4.11 5.82
C ALA A 222 20.91 5.59 5.62
N VAL A 223 20.43 6.26 6.67
CA VAL A 223 20.06 7.70 6.61
C VAL A 223 21.27 8.58 6.27
N LYS A 224 22.44 8.32 6.88
CA LYS A 224 23.68 9.03 6.55
C LYS A 224 24.09 8.82 5.09
N THR A 225 23.99 7.59 4.59
CA THR A 225 24.29 7.27 3.19
C THR A 225 23.38 8.05 2.23
N VAL A 226 22.10 8.24 2.58
CA VAL A 226 21.17 9.08 1.81
C VAL A 226 21.58 10.55 1.85
N ALA A 227 21.92 11.08 3.03
CA ALA A 227 22.37 12.47 3.20
C ALA A 227 23.62 12.78 2.37
N ASP A 228 24.62 11.90 2.44
CA ASP A 228 25.90 12.05 1.72
C ASP A 228 25.71 11.95 0.20
N ARG A 229 24.80 11.07 -0.25
CA ARG A 229 24.52 10.88 -1.67
C ARG A 229 23.71 12.02 -2.29
N TYR A 230 22.80 12.62 -1.54
CA TYR A 230 21.85 13.61 -2.05
C TYR A 230 21.94 14.97 -1.33
N PRO A 231 23.13 15.61 -1.25
CA PRO A 231 23.33 16.85 -0.49
C PRO A 231 22.60 18.05 -1.12
N ARG A 232 22.08 17.90 -2.34
CA ARG A 232 21.33 18.93 -3.07
C ARG A 232 19.82 18.84 -2.87
N ALA A 233 19.33 17.93 -2.01
CA ALA A 233 17.91 17.84 -1.69
C ALA A 233 17.38 19.17 -1.12
N ARG A 234 16.30 19.66 -1.70
CA ARG A 234 15.57 20.84 -1.20
C ARG A 234 14.26 20.46 -0.56
N VAL A 235 13.65 19.38 -1.02
CA VAL A 235 12.45 18.81 -0.43
C VAL A 235 12.69 17.34 -0.14
N VAL A 236 12.30 16.92 1.05
CA VAL A 236 12.35 15.53 1.52
C VAL A 236 10.96 15.11 1.92
N VAL A 237 10.44 14.09 1.25
CA VAL A 237 9.10 13.53 1.49
C VAL A 237 9.25 12.23 2.28
N PRO A 238 8.81 12.19 3.56
CA PRO A 238 8.79 10.97 4.36
C PRO A 238 7.61 10.08 3.96
N GLY A 239 7.65 8.81 4.38
CA GLY A 239 6.60 7.82 4.12
C GLY A 239 5.28 8.10 4.86
N HIS A 240 5.35 8.89 5.94
CA HIS A 240 4.21 9.33 6.73
C HIS A 240 4.41 10.79 7.14
N GLY A 241 3.31 11.54 7.22
CA GLY A 241 3.33 12.90 7.76
C GLY A 241 3.69 14.00 6.77
N ASN A 242 4.13 15.14 7.28
CA ASN A 242 4.47 16.30 6.47
C ASN A 242 5.88 16.16 5.85
N TRP A 243 6.01 16.53 4.57
CA TRP A 243 7.31 16.74 3.97
C TRP A 243 7.94 18.06 4.46
N GLY A 244 9.26 18.12 4.37
CA GLY A 244 10.05 19.28 4.76
C GLY A 244 11.26 19.42 3.83
N GLY A 245 12.31 20.05 4.32
CA GLY A 245 13.61 20.11 3.68
C GLY A 245 14.58 19.02 4.17
N PRO A 246 15.88 19.17 3.86
CA PRO A 246 16.91 18.23 4.26
C PRO A 246 17.07 18.06 5.79
N GLU A 247 16.49 18.95 6.60
CA GLU A 247 16.44 18.83 8.06
C GLU A 247 15.74 17.56 8.58
N LEU A 248 14.90 16.91 7.75
CA LEU A 248 14.28 15.62 8.12
C LEU A 248 15.30 14.48 8.28
N LEU A 249 16.45 14.54 7.61
CA LEU A 249 17.48 13.50 7.71
C LEU A 249 18.17 13.51 9.09
N PRO A 250 18.76 14.62 9.57
CA PRO A 250 19.30 14.68 10.93
C PRO A 250 18.21 14.48 11.99
N HIS A 251 16.99 15.01 11.78
CA HIS A 251 15.88 14.76 12.69
C HIS A 251 15.58 13.26 12.83
N THR A 252 15.56 12.51 11.73
CA THR A 252 15.38 11.04 11.77
C THR A 252 16.47 10.35 12.59
N LEU A 253 17.73 10.80 12.47
CA LEU A 253 18.82 10.27 13.30
C LEU A 253 18.60 10.54 14.78
N ASP A 254 18.06 11.71 15.13
CA ASP A 254 17.76 12.06 16.52
C ASP A 254 16.60 11.25 17.08
N VAL A 255 15.54 11.03 16.30
CA VAL A 255 14.44 10.11 16.65
C VAL A 255 14.97 8.71 16.97
N LEU A 256 15.88 8.20 16.15
CA LEU A 256 16.48 6.86 16.33
C LEU A 256 17.37 6.74 17.58
N ARG A 257 17.88 7.84 18.13
CA ARG A 257 18.73 7.86 19.33
C ARG A 257 17.94 7.92 20.65
N ARG A 258 16.66 8.31 20.61
CA ARG A 258 15.89 8.54 21.84
C ARG A 258 15.69 7.23 22.62
N PRO A 259 15.99 7.20 23.93
CA PRO A 259 15.75 6.03 24.78
C PRO A 259 14.26 5.68 24.85
N GLY A 260 13.93 4.40 25.06
CA GLY A 260 12.56 3.97 25.35
C GLY A 260 11.69 3.66 24.12
N GLN A 261 12.31 3.34 22.98
CA GLN A 261 11.62 2.80 21.80
C GLN A 261 11.07 1.39 22.09
N LEU A 262 9.98 1.32 22.86
CA LEU A 262 9.17 0.11 22.92
C LEU A 262 8.50 -0.07 21.55
N PRO A 263 8.37 -1.30 21.04
CA PRO A 263 7.60 -1.55 19.83
C PRO A 263 6.19 -0.98 20.01
N GLN A 264 5.79 -0.01 19.19
CA GLN A 264 4.36 0.21 18.97
C GLN A 264 3.89 -0.96 18.11
N THR A 265 3.49 -2.05 18.76
CA THR A 265 2.72 -3.09 18.08
C THR A 265 1.45 -2.43 17.56
N ALA A 266 1.09 -2.71 16.30
CA ALA A 266 -0.19 -2.31 15.71
C ALA A 266 -1.42 -2.96 16.41
N LEU A 267 -1.17 -3.68 17.51
CA LEU A 267 -2.12 -4.18 18.47
C LEU A 267 -1.65 -3.63 19.81
N GLY A 268 -2.26 -2.54 20.28
CA GLY A 268 -2.08 -2.10 21.66
C GLY A 268 -2.53 -3.21 22.61
N LYS A 269 -1.56 -3.90 23.19
CA LYS A 269 -1.65 -4.67 24.42
C LYS A 269 -0.33 -4.52 25.17
#